data_AF-D9VKZ3-F1
#
_entry.id   AF-D9VKZ3-F1
#
_cell.length_a   1.000
_cell.length_b   1.000
_cell.length_c   1.000
_cell.angle_alpha   90.00
_cell.angle_beta   90.00
_cell.angle_gamma   90.00
#
_symmetry.space_group_name_H-M   'P 1'
#
loop_
_entity.id
_entity.type
_entity.pdbx_description
1 polymer ?
#
loop_
_entity_poly.entity_id
_entity_poly.type
_entity_poly.pdbx_seq_one_letter_code
_entity_poly.pdbx_strand_id
1 'polypeptide(L)'
;MTEDVLLAEERLVWGAIVQANTDLFTRGWHDLPAAVIYSPDTSVFDGSPDLLLDIARKLYRLKGTRQQDPELAAFSRMLASEMDREMRLEVPRRLSGSTAVYCTDIVVARRHLHGRALSESVFPLLIAPEHTATTMMLPSRFWPASSADR
;
A
#
# COMPACT_ATOMS: atom_id res chain seq x y z
N MET A 1 11.89 4.64 -21.09
CA MET A 1 12.71 4.63 -19.86
C MET A 1 12.38 3.34 -19.14
N THR A 2 13.33 2.41 -19.18
CA THR A 2 13.21 0.97 -18.88
C THR A 2 13.53 0.71 -17.40
N GLU A 3 12.96 -0.36 -16.83
CA GLU A 3 13.10 -0.86 -15.44
C GLU A 3 14.51 -0.78 -14.82
N ASP A 4 15.58 -0.73 -15.63
CA ASP A 4 16.98 -0.80 -15.18
C ASP A 4 17.53 0.44 -14.46
N VAL A 5 16.97 1.64 -14.68
CA VAL A 5 17.45 2.87 -13.99
C VAL A 5 16.87 3.00 -12.57
N LEU A 6 15.79 2.27 -12.29
CA LEU A 6 15.05 2.33 -11.03
C LEU A 6 15.75 1.58 -9.88
N LEU A 7 16.46 0.48 -10.16
CA LEU A 7 17.03 -0.41 -9.14
C LEU A 7 18.18 0.15 -8.27
N ALA A 8 18.77 1.30 -8.63
CA ALA A 8 19.90 1.88 -7.87
C ALA A 8 19.46 2.89 -6.79
N GLU A 9 18.27 3.49 -6.93
CA GLU A 9 17.78 4.54 -6.03
C GLU A 9 16.38 4.24 -5.44
N GLU A 10 15.84 3.06 -5.72
CA GLU A 10 14.62 2.55 -5.10
C GLU A 10 14.85 2.13 -3.64
N ARG A 11 14.03 2.68 -2.74
CA ARG A 11 13.98 2.28 -1.33
C ARG A 11 12.96 1.16 -1.17
N LEU A 12 13.39 0.08 -0.54
CA LEU A 12 12.52 -1.00 -0.09
C LEU A 12 11.85 -0.57 1.22
N VAL A 13 10.53 -0.59 1.25
CA VAL A 13 9.72 -0.29 2.44
C VAL A 13 8.62 -1.33 2.62
N TRP A 14 8.10 -1.46 3.83
CA TRP A 14 6.87 -2.22 4.04
C TRP A 14 5.64 -1.39 3.67
N GLY A 15 4.64 -2.08 3.10
CA GLY A 15 3.33 -1.52 2.85
C GLY A 15 2.21 -2.45 3.28
N ALA A 16 1.03 -1.88 3.51
CA ALA A 16 -0.19 -2.61 3.86
C ALA A 16 -1.34 -2.23 2.93
N ILE A 17 -2.16 -3.21 2.54
CA ILE A 17 -3.37 -3.00 1.75
C ILE A 17 -4.40 -2.25 2.61
N VAL A 18 -4.87 -1.11 2.10
CA VAL A 18 -6.08 -0.45 2.62
C VAL A 18 -7.32 -1.01 1.94
N GLN A 19 -7.29 -1.08 0.60
CA GLN A 19 -8.37 -1.63 -0.21
C GLN A 19 -7.78 -2.24 -1.48
N ALA A 20 -8.36 -3.34 -1.94
CA ALA A 20 -8.04 -3.95 -3.21
C ALA A 20 -9.34 -4.28 -3.96
N ASN A 21 -9.30 -4.28 -5.28
CA ASN A 21 -10.38 -4.86 -6.07
C ASN A 21 -10.59 -6.32 -5.64
N THR A 22 -11.85 -6.74 -5.42
CA THR A 22 -12.17 -8.08 -4.89
C THR A 22 -11.65 -9.22 -5.77
N ASP A 23 -11.51 -8.99 -7.07
CA ASP A 23 -11.00 -10.00 -7.99
C ASP A 23 -9.52 -10.30 -7.70
N LEU A 24 -8.77 -9.38 -7.06
CA LEU A 24 -7.37 -9.60 -6.66
C LEU A 24 -7.20 -10.81 -5.73
N PHE A 25 -8.21 -11.15 -4.92
CA PHE A 25 -8.15 -12.26 -3.97
C PHE A 25 -8.40 -13.64 -4.59
N THR A 26 -8.78 -13.69 -5.87
CA THR A 26 -8.91 -14.96 -6.62
C THR A 26 -7.86 -15.03 -7.73
N ARG A 27 -7.58 -16.24 -8.24
CA ARG A 27 -6.60 -16.41 -9.31
C ARG A 27 -7.07 -15.67 -10.57
N GLY A 28 -6.25 -14.76 -11.07
CA GLY A 28 -6.56 -13.95 -12.25
C GLY A 28 -5.35 -13.67 -13.13
N TRP A 29 -5.63 -13.05 -14.28
CA TRP A 29 -4.61 -12.64 -15.25
C TRP A 29 -4.52 -11.13 -15.45
N HIS A 30 -5.58 -10.40 -15.09
CA HIS A 30 -5.64 -8.95 -15.25
C HIS A 30 -5.06 -8.25 -14.03
N ASP A 31 -4.18 -7.30 -14.32
CA ASP A 31 -3.66 -6.36 -13.34
C ASP A 31 -4.78 -5.44 -12.88
N LEU A 32 -4.86 -5.20 -11.57
CA LEU A 32 -5.97 -4.49 -10.95
C LEU A 32 -5.48 -3.49 -9.91
N PRO A 33 -6.23 -2.41 -9.67
CA PRO A 33 -5.84 -1.39 -8.71
C PRO A 33 -5.98 -1.88 -7.27
N ALA A 34 -5.12 -1.36 -6.41
CA ALA A 34 -5.24 -1.42 -4.96
C ALA A 34 -4.72 -0.12 -4.34
N ALA A 35 -5.37 0.32 -3.27
CA ALA A 35 -4.88 1.37 -2.39
C ALA A 35 -4.02 0.73 -1.29
N VAL A 36 -2.79 1.19 -1.16
CA VAL A 36 -1.85 0.74 -0.13
C VAL A 36 -1.39 1.93 0.70
N ILE A 37 -0.91 1.64 1.90
CA ILE A 37 -0.15 2.61 2.69
C ILE A 37 1.28 2.13 2.92
N TYR A 38 2.18 3.08 3.09
CA TYR A 38 3.59 2.82 3.37
C TYR A 38 4.21 3.97 4.17
N SER A 39 5.39 3.73 4.72
CA SER A 39 6.21 4.75 5.37
C SER A 39 7.62 4.72 4.78
N PRO A 40 8.20 5.87 4.40
CA PRO A 40 9.62 5.95 4.05
C PRO A 40 10.54 5.85 5.28
N ASP A 41 9.99 6.00 6.49
CA ASP A 41 10.71 5.77 7.75
C ASP A 41 10.68 4.27 8.09
N THR A 42 11.82 3.62 7.88
CA THR A 42 12.03 2.19 8.11
C THR A 42 12.30 1.85 9.58
N SER A 43 12.67 2.85 10.40
CA SER A 43 13.06 2.61 11.81
C SER A 43 11.93 2.07 12.68
N VAL A 44 10.69 2.40 12.32
CA VAL A 44 9.47 2.00 13.05
C VAL A 44 8.85 0.73 12.47
N PHE A 45 8.71 0.66 11.15
CA PHE A 45 7.86 -0.34 10.50
C PHE A 45 8.60 -1.59 10.03
N ASP A 46 9.92 -1.55 9.82
CA ASP A 46 10.67 -2.76 9.42
C ASP A 46 10.69 -3.82 10.52
N GLY A 47 10.69 -3.39 11.79
CA GLY A 47 10.60 -4.28 12.94
C GLY A 47 9.16 -4.65 13.33
N SER A 48 8.14 -3.97 12.78
CA SER A 48 6.73 -4.21 13.10
C SER A 48 5.78 -3.82 11.95
N PRO A 49 5.79 -4.55 10.82
CA PRO A 49 4.96 -4.24 9.66
C PRO A 49 3.45 -4.28 9.95
N ASP A 50 3.02 -5.05 10.96
CA ASP A 50 1.62 -5.14 11.40
C ASP A 50 1.04 -3.80 11.89
N LEU A 51 1.88 -2.86 12.33
CA LEU A 51 1.43 -1.51 12.67
C LEU A 51 0.86 -0.78 11.45
N LEU A 52 1.41 -1.01 10.26
CA LEU A 52 0.83 -0.50 9.01
C LEU A 52 -0.52 -1.15 8.77
N LEU A 53 -0.66 -2.45 9.00
CA LEU A 53 -1.94 -3.14 8.81
C LEU A 53 -3.03 -2.58 9.73
N ASP A 54 -2.70 -2.24 10.97
CA ASP A 54 -3.66 -1.62 11.89
C ASP A 54 -4.08 -0.22 11.45
N ILE A 55 -3.16 0.59 10.91
CA ILE A 55 -3.49 1.88 10.31
C ILE A 55 -4.37 1.68 9.07
N ALA A 56 -4.03 0.73 8.20
CA ALA A 56 -4.78 0.42 6.99
C ALA A 56 -6.22 -0.02 7.31
N ARG A 57 -6.41 -0.86 8.33
CA ARG A 57 -7.73 -1.27 8.83
C ARG A 57 -8.55 -0.09 9.36
N LYS A 58 -7.92 0.86 10.06
CA LYS A 58 -8.60 2.09 10.51
C LYS A 58 -9.04 2.92 9.31
N LEU A 59 -8.18 3.09 8.31
CA LEU A 59 -8.49 3.82 7.08
C LEU A 59 -9.64 3.16 6.30
N TYR A 60 -9.61 1.84 6.13
CA TYR A 60 -10.68 1.10 5.46
C TYR A 60 -12.04 1.31 6.14
N ARG A 61 -12.09 1.33 7.48
CA ARG A 61 -13.32 1.60 8.24
C ARG A 61 -13.86 3.02 8.04
N LEU A 62 -13.03 3.98 7.63
CA LEU A 62 -13.49 5.34 7.32
C LEU A 62 -14.19 5.41 5.97
N LYS A 63 -13.93 4.48 5.04
CA LYS A 63 -14.52 4.48 3.71
C LYS A 63 -16.04 4.54 3.78
N GLY A 64 -16.63 5.54 3.13
CA GLY A 64 -18.10 5.70 3.04
C GLY A 64 -18.78 6.13 4.35
N THR A 65 -18.02 6.46 5.40
CA THR A 65 -18.57 6.95 6.67
C THR A 65 -18.58 8.49 6.71
N ARG A 66 -19.58 9.07 7.39
CA ARG A 66 -19.59 10.52 7.63
C ARG A 66 -18.62 10.87 8.76
N GLN A 67 -17.66 11.73 8.46
CA GLN A 67 -16.68 12.24 9.43
C GLN A 67 -17.00 13.70 9.76
N GLN A 68 -16.95 14.06 11.05
CA GLN A 68 -17.04 15.46 11.48
C GLN A 68 -15.71 16.19 11.27
N ASP A 69 -14.61 15.43 11.32
CA ASP A 69 -13.28 15.95 11.05
C ASP A 69 -13.08 16.16 9.54
N PRO A 70 -12.74 17.38 9.08
CA PRO A 70 -12.57 17.68 7.65
C PRO A 70 -11.47 16.85 6.96
N GLU A 71 -10.39 16.53 7.68
CA GLU A 71 -9.25 15.78 7.15
C GLU A 71 -9.64 14.31 6.93
N LEU A 72 -10.31 13.72 7.92
CA LEU A 72 -10.86 12.36 7.80
C LEU A 72 -11.98 12.29 6.77
N ALA A 73 -12.78 13.34 6.61
CA ALA A 73 -13.85 13.42 5.62
C ALA A 73 -13.31 13.50 4.18
N ALA A 74 -12.16 14.16 3.98
CA ALA A 74 -11.46 14.14 2.70
C ALA A 74 -10.94 12.73 2.38
N PHE A 75 -10.27 12.08 3.33
CA PHE A 75 -9.79 10.71 3.16
C PHE A 75 -10.91 9.69 2.91
N SER A 76 -12.02 9.80 3.64
CA SER A 76 -13.18 8.92 3.47
C SER A 76 -13.78 9.02 2.06
N ARG A 77 -13.88 10.24 1.52
CA ARG A 77 -14.37 10.48 0.15
C ARG A 77 -13.39 9.98 -0.89
N MET A 78 -12.09 10.19 -0.68
CA MET A 78 -11.05 9.67 -1.56
C MET A 78 -11.12 8.15 -1.65
N LEU A 79 -11.13 7.44 -0.51
CA LEU A 79 -11.22 5.97 -0.49
C LEU A 79 -12.52 5.44 -1.11
N ALA A 80 -13.56 6.26 -1.17
CA ALA A 80 -14.81 5.94 -1.85
C ALA A 80 -14.79 6.25 -3.35
N SER A 81 -13.86 7.11 -3.82
CA SER A 81 -13.67 7.40 -5.24
C SER A 81 -12.83 6.28 -5.88
N GLU A 82 -13.44 5.49 -6.75
CA GLU A 82 -12.72 4.47 -7.54
C GLU A 82 -12.14 5.04 -8.84
N MET A 83 -12.38 6.33 -9.12
CA MET A 83 -11.99 6.98 -10.37
C MET A 83 -10.70 7.80 -10.26
N ASP A 84 -10.44 8.38 -9.09
CA ASP A 84 -9.27 9.23 -8.86
C ASP A 84 -8.12 8.36 -8.36
N ARG A 85 -6.99 8.40 -9.08
CA ARG A 85 -5.75 7.75 -8.63
C ARG A 85 -4.95 8.75 -7.82
N GLU A 86 -4.93 8.58 -6.52
CA GLU A 86 -4.18 9.46 -5.64
C GLU A 86 -2.80 8.88 -5.36
N MET A 87 -1.79 9.75 -5.38
CA MET A 87 -0.41 9.37 -5.14
C MET A 87 0.16 10.15 -3.97
N ARG A 88 0.74 9.41 -3.01
CA ARG A 88 1.43 9.95 -1.82
C ARG A 88 0.59 10.92 -0.98
N LEU A 89 -0.65 10.57 -0.70
CA LEU A 89 -1.46 11.34 0.24
C LEU A 89 -1.04 11.03 1.68
N GLU A 90 -0.62 12.05 2.44
CA GLU A 90 -0.23 11.87 3.85
C GLU A 90 -1.45 11.44 4.69
N VAL A 91 -1.33 10.31 5.38
CA VAL A 91 -2.35 9.80 6.30
C VAL A 91 -2.47 10.73 7.50
N PRO A 92 -3.69 11.12 7.91
CA PRO A 92 -3.91 12.04 9.01
C PRO A 92 -3.21 11.56 10.27
N ARG A 93 -2.47 12.47 10.93
CA ARG A 93 -1.66 12.16 12.12
C ARG A 93 -2.43 11.56 13.28
N ARG A 94 -3.75 11.77 13.32
CA ARG A 94 -4.63 11.09 14.29
C ARG A 94 -4.67 9.56 14.12
N LEU A 95 -4.36 9.05 12.93
CA LEU A 95 -4.33 7.63 12.60
C LEU A 95 -2.91 7.06 12.62
N SER A 96 -1.94 7.82 12.08
CA SER A 96 -0.53 7.41 11.93
C SER A 96 0.38 7.81 13.10
N GLY A 97 -0.08 8.68 14.00
CA GLY A 97 0.70 9.17 15.13
C GLY A 97 1.76 10.20 14.69
N SER A 98 3.00 10.01 15.15
CA SER A 98 4.13 10.89 14.83
C SER A 98 4.89 10.51 13.56
N THR A 99 4.63 9.32 13.00
CA THR A 99 5.36 8.82 11.83
C THR A 99 4.61 9.15 10.55
N ALA A 100 5.33 9.64 9.55
CA ALA A 100 4.75 9.93 8.25
C ALA A 100 4.37 8.63 7.54
N VAL A 101 3.08 8.48 7.26
CA VAL A 101 2.53 7.35 6.49
C VAL A 101 1.80 7.94 5.29
N TYR A 102 2.00 7.36 4.12
CA TYR A 102 1.39 7.81 2.88
C TYR A 102 0.46 6.74 2.35
N CYS A 103 -0.68 7.16 1.80
CA CYS A 103 -1.60 6.33 1.04
C CYS A 103 -1.40 6.60 -0.46
N THR A 104 -1.35 5.54 -1.26
CA THR A 104 -1.18 5.63 -2.71
C THR A 104 -1.92 4.51 -3.41
N ASP A 105 -2.42 4.80 -4.60
CA ASP A 105 -2.93 3.78 -5.50
C ASP A 105 -1.79 3.15 -6.30
N ILE A 106 -1.84 1.82 -6.38
CA ILE A 106 -0.92 1.01 -7.18
C ILE A 106 -1.71 0.12 -8.13
N VAL A 107 -1.08 -0.25 -9.24
CA VAL A 107 -1.55 -1.35 -10.09
C VAL A 107 -0.84 -2.62 -9.67
N VAL A 108 -1.59 -3.59 -9.17
CA VAL A 108 -1.04 -4.88 -8.73
C VAL A 108 -0.84 -5.77 -9.95
N ALA A 109 0.41 -5.96 -10.34
CA ALA A 109 0.78 -6.85 -11.44
C ALA A 109 0.54 -8.32 -11.04
N ARG A 110 -0.40 -9.02 -11.67
CA ARG A 110 -0.76 -10.42 -11.32
C ARG A 110 0.39 -11.39 -11.43
N ARG A 111 1.26 -11.16 -12.40
CA ARG A 111 2.49 -11.94 -12.62
C ARG A 111 3.47 -11.87 -11.43
N HIS A 112 3.32 -10.86 -10.57
CA HIS A 112 4.15 -10.64 -9.39
C HIS A 112 3.56 -11.28 -8.13
N LEU A 113 2.38 -11.89 -8.18
CA LEU A 113 1.75 -12.55 -7.04
C LEU A 113 1.96 -14.07 -7.06
N HIS A 114 2.19 -14.66 -5.90
CA HIS A 114 2.18 -16.12 -5.73
C HIS A 114 0.81 -16.67 -6.12
N GLY A 115 0.77 -17.69 -6.98
CA GLY A 115 -0.48 -18.27 -7.48
C GLY A 115 -1.37 -17.31 -8.30
N ARG A 116 -0.91 -16.07 -8.53
CA ARG A 116 -1.66 -14.96 -9.15
C ARG A 116 -2.90 -14.50 -8.40
N ALA A 117 -2.89 -14.70 -7.08
CA ALA A 117 -3.90 -14.20 -6.16
C ALA A 117 -3.20 -13.45 -5.03
N LEU A 118 -3.82 -12.38 -4.56
CA LEU A 118 -3.33 -11.59 -3.45
C LEU A 118 -3.76 -12.27 -2.15
N SER A 119 -2.81 -12.88 -1.44
CA SER A 119 -3.06 -13.60 -0.19
C SER A 119 -2.56 -12.85 1.04
N GLU A 120 -1.56 -11.99 0.88
CA GLU A 120 -0.94 -11.23 1.96
C GLU A 120 -1.49 -9.80 2.01
N SER A 121 -1.74 -9.28 3.21
CA SER A 121 -2.17 -7.90 3.42
C SER A 121 -1.02 -6.93 3.67
N VAL A 122 0.18 -7.46 3.90
CA VAL A 122 1.40 -6.72 4.17
C VAL A 122 2.51 -7.28 3.28
N PHE A 123 3.20 -6.42 2.56
CA PHE A 123 4.24 -6.82 1.61
C PHE A 123 5.24 -5.70 1.36
N PRO A 124 6.44 -6.05 0.88
CA PRO A 124 7.41 -5.06 0.47
C PRO A 124 6.96 -4.28 -0.76
N LEU A 125 7.25 -2.98 -0.73
CA LEU A 125 7.05 -2.01 -1.78
C LEU A 125 8.39 -1.40 -2.19
N LEU A 126 8.48 -1.03 -3.47
CA LEU A 126 9.54 -0.20 -4.01
C LEU A 126 9.00 1.22 -4.18
N ILE A 127 9.71 2.18 -3.59
CA ILE A 127 9.44 3.61 -3.72
C ILE A 127 10.70 4.31 -4.23
N ALA A 128 10.55 5.35 -5.04
CA ALA A 128 11.64 6.22 -5.45
C ALA A 128 11.23 7.69 -5.25
N PRO A 129 11.04 8.14 -3.99
CA PRO A 129 10.35 9.39 -3.69
C PRO A 129 11.06 10.63 -4.27
N GLU A 130 12.37 10.54 -4.49
CA GLU A 130 13.20 11.56 -5.13
C GLU A 130 12.99 11.66 -6.65
N HIS A 131 12.52 10.58 -7.29
CA HIS A 131 12.40 10.48 -8.76
C HIS A 131 10.96 10.43 -9.24
N THR A 132 10.05 9.83 -8.46
CA THR A 132 8.66 9.63 -8.86
C THR A 132 7.74 9.44 -7.66
N ALA A 133 6.46 9.77 -7.86
CA ALA A 133 5.39 9.39 -6.92
C ALA A 133 4.94 7.93 -7.10
N THR A 134 5.45 7.24 -8.12
CA THR A 134 5.10 5.86 -8.41
C THR A 134 5.59 4.93 -7.30
N THR A 135 4.70 4.07 -6.85
CA THR A 135 4.98 2.99 -5.89
C THR A 135 4.64 1.67 -6.55
N MET A 136 5.49 0.66 -6.37
CA MET A 136 5.28 -0.66 -6.95
C MET A 136 5.37 -1.74 -5.88
N MET A 137 4.51 -2.74 -5.99
CA MET A 137 4.63 -3.96 -5.19
C MET A 137 5.84 -4.76 -5.67
N LEU A 138 6.72 -5.12 -4.75
CA LEU A 138 7.86 -5.98 -5.06
C LEU A 138 7.32 -7.36 -5.50
N PRO A 139 7.90 -8.01 -6.52
CA PRO A 139 7.49 -9.37 -6.90
C PRO A 139 7.58 -10.37 -5.75
N SER A 140 6.57 -11.22 -5.60
CA SER A 140 6.40 -12.13 -4.46
C SER A 140 7.54 -13.12 -4.25
N ARG A 141 8.29 -13.44 -5.32
CA ARG A 141 9.51 -14.24 -5.27
C ARG A 141 10.64 -13.63 -4.44
N PHE A 142 10.57 -12.33 -4.16
CA PHE A 142 11.54 -11.58 -3.35
C PHE A 142 10.97 -11.20 -1.98
N TRP A 143 9.74 -11.60 -1.66
CA TRP A 143 9.19 -11.37 -0.33
C TRP A 143 9.98 -12.21 0.68
N PRO A 144 10.29 -11.67 1.86
CA PRO A 144 10.84 -12.50 2.92
C PRO A 144 9.84 -13.63 3.21
N ALA A 145 10.36 -14.82 3.50
CA ALA A 145 9.51 -15.97 3.79
C ALA A 145 8.52 -15.60 4.89
N SER A 146 7.22 -15.68 4.58
CA SER A 146 6.17 -15.47 5.57
C SER A 146 6.41 -16.43 6.72
N SER A 147 6.43 -15.91 7.95
CA SER A 147 6.57 -16.73 9.16
C SER A 147 5.30 -17.55 9.48
N ALA A 148 4.35 -17.63 8.54
CA ALA A 148 3.08 -18.34 8.68
C ALA A 148 3.18 -19.87 8.52
N ASP A 149 4.39 -20.44 8.42
CA ASP A 149 4.63 -21.89 8.34
C ASP A 149 5.33 -22.42 9.61
N ARG A 150 4.75 -22.10 10.78
CA ARG A 150 5.17 -22.65 12.08
C ARG A 150 4.04 -23.32 12.82
#